data_AF-A0A7Y1VYF2-F1
#
_entry.id   AF-A0A7Y1VYF2-F1
#
_cell.length_a   1.000
_cell.length_b   1.000
_cell.length_c   1.000
_cell.angle_alpha   90.00
_cell.angle_beta   90.00
_cell.angle_gamma   90.00
#
_symmetry.space_group_name_H-M   'P 1'
#
loop_
_entity.id
_entity.type
_entity.pdbx_description
1 polymer ?
#
loop_
_entity_poly.entity_id
_entity_poly.type
_entity_poly.pdbx_seq_one_letter_code
_entity_poly.pdbx_strand_id
1 'polypeptide(L)'
;MEHYGTHLVVDRKAFNKGSIIQSDPPKSEDVGKHQVLLQIDKFAYTANNVTYALVGEQIGYWKFFPVKEPGQGIIPCWGFAQVVHSKHDEIKEGSRYYGFFPMASHFIVTPGDVRKGRFTDHAPHRQGLPVIYNQCILCETDPLYHPDHEDLQSLIRPLFTTSFLIHDQFSLNEFYNAQQLILISASSKTGIGLASCLSKEDIHVVGVTSERNVPLVKQTGYYDEIVTYDEIEKITRRKSALVDFAGNHSTQLAIQNHLENEVNFNCVVGMVRFESDKGKPALPVP
;
A
#
# COMPACT_ATOMS: atom_id res chain seq x y z
N MET A 1 19.72 6.97 19.07
CA MET A 1 18.53 7.69 18.53
C MET A 1 18.65 7.56 17.03
N GLU A 2 17.60 7.17 16.30
CA GLU A 2 17.75 6.82 14.88
C GLU A 2 18.22 8.03 14.06
N HIS A 3 19.35 7.86 13.38
CA HIS A 3 19.92 8.81 12.45
C HIS A 3 19.56 8.33 11.04
N TYR A 4 18.94 9.19 10.24
CA TYR A 4 18.40 8.84 8.93
C TYR A 4 19.17 9.50 7.76
N GLY A 5 20.24 10.23 8.07
CA GLY A 5 20.86 11.20 7.15
C GLY A 5 19.83 12.21 6.66
N THR A 6 19.86 12.58 5.38
CA THR A 6 18.81 13.41 4.77
C THR A 6 17.45 12.71 4.78
N HIS A 7 16.41 13.35 5.31
CA HIS A 7 15.06 12.76 5.39
C HIS A 7 13.94 13.80 5.33
N LEU A 8 12.76 13.37 4.86
CA LEU A 8 11.54 14.18 4.83
C LEU A 8 10.75 13.96 6.13
N VAL A 9 10.53 15.04 6.88
CA VAL A 9 9.61 15.05 8.03
C VAL A 9 8.37 15.86 7.70
N VAL A 10 7.23 15.43 8.21
CA VAL A 10 5.94 16.13 8.08
C VAL A 10 5.28 16.33 9.45
N ASP A 11 4.44 17.34 9.57
CA ASP A 11 3.55 17.50 10.72
C ASP A 11 2.46 16.41 10.68
N ARG A 12 2.30 15.63 11.76
CA ARG A 12 1.33 14.51 11.82
C ARG A 12 -0.13 14.95 11.69
N LYS A 13 -0.45 16.21 12.00
CA LYS A 13 -1.79 16.80 11.90
C LYS A 13 -1.96 17.65 10.65
N ALA A 14 -0.87 18.07 10.01
CA ALA A 14 -0.87 18.86 8.78
C ALA A 14 0.23 18.39 7.84
N PHE A 15 0.11 17.17 7.31
CA PHE A 15 1.17 16.51 6.53
C PHE A 15 1.51 17.19 5.19
N ASN A 16 0.73 18.19 4.76
CA ASN A 16 1.10 19.11 3.69
C ASN A 16 2.16 20.15 4.12
N LYS A 17 2.48 20.21 5.42
CA LYS A 17 3.59 20.96 5.99
C LYS A 17 4.70 19.98 6.33
N GLY A 18 5.79 20.07 5.60
CA GLY A 18 6.98 19.25 5.83
C GLY A 18 8.26 20.00 5.49
N SER A 19 9.37 19.44 5.94
CA SER A 19 10.71 19.96 5.67
C SER A 19 11.66 18.81 5.40
N ILE A 20 12.66 19.08 4.57
CA ILE A 20 13.81 18.18 4.40
C ILE A 20 14.80 18.52 5.49
N ILE A 21 15.08 17.57 6.37
CA ILE A 21 16.16 17.67 7.34
C ILE A 21 17.41 17.11 6.70
N GLN A 22 18.45 17.93 6.57
CA GLN A 22 19.76 17.52 6.08
C GLN A 22 20.68 17.28 7.27
N SER A 23 21.25 16.09 7.34
CA SER A 23 22.26 15.71 8.32
C SER A 23 23.20 14.68 7.72
N ASP A 24 24.38 14.56 8.32
CA ASP A 24 25.32 13.51 7.94
C ASP A 24 24.67 12.13 8.10
N PRO A 25 24.92 11.20 7.18
CA PRO A 25 24.43 9.83 7.30
C PRO A 25 25.07 9.15 8.52
N PRO A 26 24.41 8.12 9.09
CA PRO A 26 25.02 7.32 10.15
C PRO A 26 26.34 6.73 9.69
N LYS A 27 27.30 6.66 10.61
CA LYS A 27 28.61 6.07 10.39
C LYS A 27 28.66 4.65 10.94
N SER A 28 29.73 3.91 10.65
CA SER A 28 29.94 2.55 11.15
C SER A 28 29.99 2.44 12.68
N GLU A 29 30.39 3.53 13.37
CA GLU A 29 30.36 3.65 14.83
C GLU A 29 28.95 3.72 15.42
N ASP A 30 27.97 4.22 14.64
CA ASP A 30 26.57 4.30 15.05
C ASP A 30 25.83 2.95 14.96
N VAL A 31 26.38 1.99 14.20
CA VAL A 31 25.80 0.66 14.02
C VAL A 31 26.10 -0.20 15.23
N GLY A 32 25.06 -0.65 15.95
CA GLY A 32 25.17 -1.53 17.10
C GLY A 32 25.48 -2.99 16.75
N LYS A 33 25.68 -3.82 17.78
CA LYS A 33 25.81 -5.27 17.60
C LYS A 33 24.55 -5.84 16.94
N HIS A 34 24.71 -6.72 15.95
CA HIS A 34 23.60 -7.30 15.17
C HIS A 34 22.76 -6.27 14.39
N GLN A 35 23.26 -5.05 14.19
CA GLN A 35 22.59 -4.05 13.36
C GLN A 35 23.24 -3.93 11.99
N VAL A 36 22.46 -3.39 11.06
CA VAL A 36 22.86 -3.20 9.67
C VAL A 36 22.45 -1.79 9.24
N LEU A 37 23.37 -1.06 8.61
CA LEU A 37 23.10 0.23 8.01
C LEU A 37 22.72 0.04 6.54
N LEU A 38 21.52 0.50 6.22
CA LEU A 38 20.99 0.52 4.86
C LEU A 38 21.12 1.93 4.29
N GLN A 39 21.60 2.02 3.05
CA GLN A 39 21.44 3.20 2.20
C GLN A 39 20.22 2.98 1.31
N ILE A 40 19.24 3.86 1.45
CA ILE A 40 18.01 3.82 0.66
C ILE A 40 18.31 4.45 -0.69
N ASP A 41 18.09 3.69 -1.76
CA ASP A 41 18.45 4.09 -3.11
C ASP A 41 17.24 4.73 -3.82
N LYS A 42 16.09 4.05 -3.77
CA LYS A 42 14.86 4.50 -4.41
C LYS A 42 13.64 3.95 -3.72
N PHE A 43 12.54 4.68 -3.82
CA PHE A 43 11.24 4.26 -3.30
C PHE A 43 10.11 4.87 -4.12
N ALA A 44 8.92 4.27 -4.02
CA ALA A 44 7.72 4.79 -4.66
C ALA A 44 7.02 5.85 -3.82
N TYR A 45 6.70 6.99 -4.45
CA TYR A 45 5.80 8.00 -3.92
C TYR A 45 4.45 7.94 -4.65
N THR A 46 3.39 7.65 -3.90
CA THR A 46 2.05 7.36 -4.41
C THR A 46 0.99 7.89 -3.43
N ALA A 47 -0.29 7.77 -3.82
CA ALA A 47 -1.41 8.09 -2.93
C ALA A 47 -1.38 7.29 -1.60
N ASN A 48 -0.80 6.08 -1.56
CA ASN A 48 -0.69 5.30 -0.33
C ASN A 48 0.15 6.01 0.74
N ASN A 49 1.20 6.73 0.33
CA ASN A 49 2.03 7.47 1.26
C ASN A 49 1.21 8.58 1.97
N VAL A 50 0.27 9.19 1.25
CA VAL A 50 -0.68 10.14 1.84
C VAL A 50 -1.64 9.43 2.81
N THR A 51 -2.15 8.25 2.45
CA THR A 51 -2.98 7.45 3.35
C THR A 51 -2.23 7.05 4.63
N TYR A 52 -0.96 6.63 4.53
CA TYR A 52 -0.13 6.31 5.70
C TYR A 52 -0.01 7.50 6.65
N ALA A 53 0.10 8.72 6.13
CA ALA A 53 0.09 9.92 6.94
C ALA A 53 -1.29 10.20 7.57
N LEU A 54 -2.36 10.10 6.77
CA LEU A 54 -3.75 10.36 7.20
C LEU A 54 -4.20 9.45 8.35
N VAL A 55 -3.93 8.15 8.26
CA VAL A 55 -4.34 7.17 9.27
C VAL A 55 -3.21 6.77 10.22
N GLY A 56 -2.12 7.55 10.23
CA GLY A 56 -0.89 7.15 10.91
C GLY A 56 -1.01 7.00 12.42
N GLU A 57 -1.89 7.77 13.06
CA GLU A 57 -2.16 7.64 14.49
C GLU A 57 -3.10 6.45 14.78
N GLN A 58 -4.17 6.31 13.98
CA GLN A 58 -5.21 5.29 14.17
C GLN A 58 -4.70 3.87 13.90
N ILE A 59 -3.97 3.69 12.80
CA ILE A 59 -3.43 2.39 12.37
C ILE A 59 -2.00 2.17 12.89
N GLY A 60 -1.36 3.24 13.38
CA GLY A 60 -0.03 3.17 13.99
C GLY A 60 1.13 3.30 13.00
N TYR A 61 0.93 3.80 11.77
CA TYR A 61 2.04 4.00 10.83
C TYR A 61 3.14 4.92 11.36
N TRP A 62 2.82 5.88 12.24
CA TRP A 62 3.83 6.73 12.88
C TRP A 62 4.78 5.98 13.81
N LYS A 63 4.48 4.74 14.17
CA LYS A 63 5.33 3.90 15.02
C LYS A 63 6.47 3.24 14.24
N PHE A 64 6.38 3.09 12.92
CA PHE A 64 7.43 2.43 12.12
C PHE A 64 8.74 3.21 12.06
N PHE A 65 8.66 4.54 12.10
CA PHE A 65 9.81 5.44 11.93
C PHE A 65 9.72 6.60 12.93
N PRO A 66 10.04 6.35 14.21
CA PRO A 66 9.94 7.37 15.23
C PRO A 66 10.94 8.50 14.96
N VAL A 67 10.51 9.73 15.22
CA VAL A 67 11.35 10.94 15.18
C VAL A 67 11.44 11.58 16.55
N LYS A 68 12.49 12.38 16.76
CA LYS A 68 12.77 13.05 18.05
C LYS A 68 11.73 14.11 18.39
N GLU A 69 11.37 14.91 17.39
CA GLU A 69 10.50 16.08 17.57
C GLU A 69 9.04 15.64 17.73
N PRO A 70 8.39 15.99 18.85
CA PRO A 70 6.98 15.68 19.05
C PRO A 70 6.10 16.27 17.93
N GLY A 71 5.10 15.51 17.49
CA GLY A 71 4.17 15.96 16.45
C GLY A 71 4.70 15.87 15.02
N GLN A 72 5.98 15.53 14.81
CA GLN A 72 6.53 15.23 13.49
C GLN A 72 6.52 13.72 13.19
N GLY A 73 6.52 13.34 11.92
CA GLY A 73 6.64 11.95 11.49
C GLY A 73 7.36 11.81 10.15
N ILE A 74 7.94 10.63 9.91
CA ILE A 74 8.47 10.25 8.60
C ILE A 74 7.44 9.33 7.93
N ILE A 75 7.02 9.70 6.73
CA ILE A 75 6.09 8.89 5.95
C ILE A 75 6.84 7.65 5.45
N PRO A 76 6.28 6.45 5.62
CA PRO A 76 6.91 5.23 5.14
C PRO A 76 6.73 5.06 3.63
N CYS A 77 7.62 4.31 2.99
CA CYS A 77 7.62 4.03 1.56
C CYS A 77 8.16 2.64 1.23
N TRP A 78 7.63 2.02 0.19
CA TRP A 78 8.19 0.77 -0.36
C TRP A 78 9.29 1.09 -1.38
N GLY A 79 10.40 0.38 -1.29
CA GLY A 79 11.55 0.66 -2.15
C GLY A 79 12.70 -0.32 -1.97
N PHE A 80 13.87 0.11 -2.42
CA PHE A 80 15.10 -0.66 -2.43
C PHE A 80 16.20 0.04 -1.63
N ALA A 81 16.96 -0.74 -0.88
CA ALA A 81 18.10 -0.29 -0.12
C ALA A 81 19.27 -1.26 -0.25
N GLN A 82 20.49 -0.73 -0.15
CA GLN A 82 21.73 -1.50 -0.13
C GLN A 82 22.34 -1.49 1.28
N VAL A 83 22.91 -2.61 1.70
CA VAL A 83 23.70 -2.69 2.93
C VAL A 83 25.03 -1.99 2.71
N VAL A 84 25.27 -0.87 3.40
CA VAL A 84 26.54 -0.13 3.34
C VAL A 84 27.44 -0.39 4.53
N HIS A 85 26.89 -0.90 5.64
CA HIS A 85 27.68 -1.44 6.74
C HIS A 85 26.92 -2.53 7.49
N SER A 86 27.60 -3.59 7.94
CA SER A 86 26.96 -4.68 8.70
C SER A 86 27.77 -5.09 9.93
N LYS A 87 27.09 -5.24 11.06
CA LYS A 87 27.58 -5.93 12.26
C LYS A 87 26.73 -7.17 12.58
N HIS A 88 26.14 -7.78 11.54
CA HIS A 88 25.34 -8.99 11.63
C HIS A 88 25.99 -10.09 10.78
N ASP A 89 26.30 -11.24 11.39
CA ASP A 89 27.11 -12.31 10.77
C ASP A 89 26.48 -12.87 9.47
N GLU A 90 25.15 -12.90 9.39
CA GLU A 90 24.42 -13.45 8.24
C GLU A 90 24.10 -12.43 7.13
N ILE A 91 24.28 -11.11 7.38
CA ILE A 91 23.89 -10.06 6.42
C ILE A 91 25.16 -9.40 5.88
N LYS A 92 25.40 -9.54 4.58
CA LYS A 92 26.62 -9.06 3.93
C LYS A 92 26.50 -7.62 3.47
N GLU A 93 27.58 -6.86 3.57
CA GLU A 93 27.72 -5.57 2.88
C GLU A 93 27.58 -5.75 1.36
N GLY A 94 26.98 -4.76 0.71
CA GLY A 94 26.62 -4.81 -0.72
C GLY A 94 25.29 -5.50 -1.03
N SER A 95 24.71 -6.27 -0.10
CA SER A 95 23.42 -6.93 -0.29
C SER A 95 22.31 -5.91 -0.57
N ARG A 96 21.39 -6.25 -1.48
CA ARG A 96 20.27 -5.39 -1.87
C ARG A 96 18.94 -5.97 -1.38
N TYR A 97 18.13 -5.13 -0.77
CA TYR A 97 16.86 -5.50 -0.16
C TYR A 97 15.71 -4.66 -0.69
N TYR A 98 14.58 -5.32 -0.94
CA TYR A 98 13.28 -4.68 -1.09
C TYR A 98 12.57 -4.64 0.27
N GLY A 99 11.98 -3.51 0.65
CA GLY A 99 11.34 -3.37 1.95
C GLY A 99 10.52 -2.11 2.13
N PHE A 100 9.98 -1.97 3.34
CA PHE A 100 9.24 -0.80 3.81
C PHE A 100 10.16 0.08 4.65
N PHE A 101 10.54 1.22 4.09
CA PHE A 101 11.61 2.10 4.54
C PHE A 101 11.07 3.50 4.87
N PRO A 102 11.82 4.30 5.64
CA PRO A 102 11.50 5.72 5.83
C PRO A 102 11.78 6.50 4.55
N MET A 103 11.10 7.63 4.32
CA MET A 103 11.50 8.63 3.32
C MET A 103 12.78 9.35 3.77
N ALA A 104 13.89 8.63 3.66
CA ALA A 104 15.21 9.01 4.15
C ALA A 104 16.31 8.47 3.24
N SER A 105 17.52 8.96 3.44
CA SER A 105 18.73 8.49 2.76
C SER A 105 19.28 7.20 3.38
N HIS A 106 19.13 7.02 4.69
CA HIS A 106 19.71 5.90 5.43
C HIS A 106 18.76 5.41 6.52
N PHE A 107 18.93 4.14 6.90
CA PHE A 107 18.18 3.54 7.99
C PHE A 107 18.99 2.42 8.64
N ILE A 108 19.05 2.42 9.98
CA ILE A 108 19.66 1.32 10.74
C ILE A 108 18.55 0.34 11.11
N VAL A 109 18.70 -0.91 10.69
CA VAL A 109 17.79 -2.00 11.05
C VAL A 109 18.43 -2.92 12.07
N THR A 110 17.60 -3.67 12.79
CA THR A 110 18.02 -4.76 13.68
C THR A 110 17.49 -6.08 13.13
N PRO A 111 18.18 -6.73 12.18
CA PRO A 111 17.70 -7.98 11.59
C PRO A 111 17.47 -9.07 12.65
N GLY A 112 16.31 -9.72 12.55
CA GLY A 112 15.94 -10.93 13.26
C GLY A 112 15.22 -11.89 12.32
N ASP A 113 14.97 -13.12 12.80
CA ASP A 113 14.38 -14.21 12.01
C ASP A 113 15.01 -14.37 10.62
N VAL A 114 16.34 -14.25 10.55
CA VAL A 114 17.08 -14.26 9.30
C VAL A 114 16.92 -15.60 8.61
N ARG A 115 16.57 -15.57 7.33
CA ARG A 115 16.42 -16.72 6.46
C ARG A 115 17.11 -16.43 5.13
N LYS A 116 17.35 -17.47 4.33
CA LYS A 116 18.08 -17.41 3.06
C LYS A 116 17.66 -16.28 2.11
N GLY A 117 16.42 -15.77 2.17
CA GLY A 117 15.95 -14.69 1.31
C GLY A 117 15.26 -13.52 1.99
N ARG A 118 15.31 -13.41 3.31
CA ARG A 118 14.70 -12.28 4.04
C ARG A 118 15.18 -12.17 5.47
N PHE A 119 14.97 -11.02 6.06
CA PHE A 119 14.95 -10.84 7.52
C PHE A 119 13.73 -10.02 7.93
N THR A 120 13.40 -10.04 9.22
CA THR A 120 12.42 -9.14 9.83
C THR A 120 13.16 -8.12 10.69
N ASP A 121 12.84 -6.83 10.59
CA ASP A 121 13.40 -5.82 11.47
C ASP A 121 12.77 -5.93 12.87
N HIS A 122 13.59 -6.28 13.86
CA HIS A 122 13.20 -6.52 15.25
C HIS A 122 13.42 -5.30 16.14
N ALA A 123 13.65 -4.11 15.56
CA ALA A 123 13.75 -2.87 16.32
C ALA A 123 12.60 -2.76 17.35
N PRO A 124 12.87 -2.35 18.61
CA PRO A 124 11.86 -2.41 19.67
C PRO A 124 10.54 -1.68 19.35
N HIS A 125 10.61 -0.57 18.61
CA HIS A 125 9.44 0.22 18.22
C HIS A 125 8.56 -0.48 17.16
N ARG A 126 9.06 -1.52 16.50
CA ARG A 126 8.34 -2.32 15.49
C ARG A 126 7.63 -3.54 16.08
N GLN A 127 7.89 -3.86 17.35
CA GLN A 127 7.27 -4.99 18.02
C GLN A 127 5.76 -4.79 18.14
N GLY A 128 4.98 -5.79 17.73
CA GLY A 128 3.52 -5.74 17.68
C GLY A 128 2.93 -4.99 16.47
N LEU A 129 3.75 -4.41 15.59
CA LEU A 129 3.27 -3.90 14.30
C LEU A 129 3.08 -5.04 13.29
N PRO A 130 2.23 -4.87 12.26
CA PRO A 130 2.01 -5.92 11.27
C PRO A 130 3.31 -6.35 10.59
N VAL A 131 3.62 -7.65 10.68
CA VAL A 131 4.93 -8.22 10.31
C VAL A 131 5.33 -7.94 8.85
N ILE A 132 4.36 -7.81 7.95
CA ILE A 132 4.63 -7.59 6.52
C ILE A 132 5.44 -6.31 6.26
N TYR A 133 5.26 -5.27 7.09
CA TYR A 133 5.97 -4.00 6.99
C TYR A 133 7.36 -4.03 7.65
N ASN A 134 7.69 -5.10 8.36
CA ASN A 134 8.99 -5.29 8.99
C ASN A 134 9.90 -6.22 8.17
N GLN A 135 9.36 -6.89 7.14
CA GLN A 135 10.13 -7.82 6.32
C GLN A 135 10.94 -7.07 5.26
N CYS A 136 12.23 -7.41 5.17
CA CYS A 136 13.11 -7.02 4.09
C CYS A 136 13.47 -8.26 3.28
N ILE A 137 13.21 -8.23 1.96
CA ILE A 137 13.38 -9.35 1.04
C ILE A 137 14.69 -9.17 0.28
N LEU A 138 15.56 -10.18 0.32
CA LEU A 138 16.85 -10.16 -0.37
C LEU A 138 16.64 -10.33 -1.88
N CYS A 139 17.02 -9.32 -2.64
CA CYS A 139 16.82 -9.26 -4.09
C CYS A 139 17.48 -10.43 -4.84
N GLU A 140 18.67 -10.86 -4.40
CA GLU A 140 19.41 -11.97 -5.03
C GLU A 140 18.61 -13.29 -5.08
N THR A 141 17.75 -13.51 -4.08
CA THR A 141 16.97 -14.76 -3.95
C THR A 141 15.49 -14.58 -4.25
N ASP A 142 15.08 -13.37 -4.60
CA ASP A 142 13.68 -13.03 -4.83
C ASP A 142 13.29 -13.34 -6.29
N PRO A 143 12.41 -14.32 -6.54
CA PRO A 143 12.02 -14.67 -7.90
C PRO A 143 11.23 -13.56 -8.61
N LEU A 144 10.71 -12.58 -7.87
CA LEU A 144 10.02 -11.42 -8.43
C LEU A 144 10.97 -10.27 -8.78
N TYR A 145 12.24 -10.35 -8.36
CA TYR A 145 13.20 -9.29 -8.54
C TYR A 145 13.80 -9.29 -9.95
N HIS A 146 13.70 -8.14 -10.61
CA HIS A 146 14.45 -7.84 -11.83
C HIS A 146 15.12 -6.47 -11.69
N PRO A 147 16.46 -6.36 -11.86
CA PRO A 147 17.18 -5.11 -11.62
C PRO A 147 16.69 -3.96 -12.51
N ASP A 148 16.33 -4.25 -13.75
CA ASP A 148 15.82 -3.22 -14.68
C ASP A 148 14.38 -2.75 -14.38
N HIS A 149 13.68 -3.40 -13.43
CA HIS A 149 12.27 -3.12 -13.12
C HIS A 149 12.05 -2.60 -11.71
N GLU A 150 13.09 -2.20 -10.98
CA GLU A 150 12.93 -1.75 -9.59
C GLU A 150 11.96 -0.59 -9.41
N ASP A 151 11.95 0.35 -10.35
CA ASP A 151 11.03 1.50 -10.29
C ASP A 151 9.57 1.01 -10.39
N LEU A 152 9.30 0.09 -11.31
CA LEU A 152 7.98 -0.54 -11.46
C LEU A 152 7.65 -1.44 -10.26
N GLN A 153 8.59 -2.22 -9.77
CA GLN A 153 8.38 -3.08 -8.60
C GLN A 153 8.04 -2.25 -7.36
N SER A 154 8.73 -1.13 -7.13
CA SER A 154 8.44 -0.22 -6.02
C SER A 154 7.01 0.32 -6.10
N LEU A 155 6.53 0.61 -7.31
CA LEU A 155 5.20 1.16 -7.57
C LEU A 155 4.08 0.12 -7.49
N ILE A 156 4.32 -1.09 -8.00
CA ILE A 156 3.27 -2.08 -8.28
C ILE A 156 3.25 -3.20 -7.25
N ARG A 157 4.40 -3.70 -6.81
CA ARG A 157 4.48 -4.90 -5.95
C ARG A 157 3.60 -4.84 -4.70
N PRO A 158 3.62 -3.78 -3.87
CA PRO A 158 2.77 -3.77 -2.67
C PRO A 158 1.28 -3.70 -3.03
N LEU A 159 0.93 -3.03 -4.14
CA LEU A 159 -0.45 -2.84 -4.57
C LEU A 159 -1.02 -4.11 -5.20
N PHE A 160 -0.23 -4.78 -6.03
CA PHE A 160 -0.60 -6.08 -6.59
C PHE A 160 -0.74 -7.14 -5.49
N THR A 161 0.10 -7.09 -4.45
CA THR A 161 -0.05 -7.97 -3.29
C THR A 161 -1.42 -7.77 -2.62
N THR A 162 -1.84 -6.52 -2.43
CA THR A 162 -3.19 -6.21 -1.93
C THR A 162 -4.28 -6.73 -2.88
N SER A 163 -4.14 -6.52 -4.19
CA SER A 163 -5.07 -7.05 -5.19
C SER A 163 -5.23 -8.56 -5.10
N PHE A 164 -4.12 -9.29 -5.02
CA PHE A 164 -4.11 -10.74 -4.89
C PHE A 164 -4.79 -11.21 -3.60
N LEU A 165 -4.51 -10.56 -2.45
CA LEU A 165 -5.15 -10.93 -1.18
C LEU A 165 -6.66 -10.67 -1.18
N ILE A 166 -7.13 -9.63 -1.87
CA ILE A 166 -8.56 -9.38 -2.04
C ILE A 166 -9.17 -10.47 -2.92
N HIS A 167 -8.54 -10.82 -4.05
CA HIS A 167 -8.98 -11.91 -4.91
C HIS A 167 -9.05 -13.24 -4.14
N ASP A 168 -8.02 -13.59 -3.38
CA ASP A 168 -7.97 -14.80 -2.55
C ASP A 168 -9.09 -14.82 -1.51
N GLN A 169 -9.31 -13.71 -0.80
CA GLN A 169 -10.43 -13.57 0.14
C GLN A 169 -11.78 -13.80 -0.54
N PHE A 170 -12.03 -13.16 -1.69
CA PHE A 170 -13.30 -13.31 -2.42
C PHE A 170 -13.49 -14.74 -2.91
N SER A 171 -12.44 -15.36 -3.46
CA SER A 171 -12.47 -16.74 -3.96
C SER A 171 -12.77 -17.73 -2.84
N LEU A 172 -12.14 -17.57 -1.67
CA LEU A 172 -12.39 -18.40 -0.48
C LEU A 172 -13.81 -18.27 0.08
N ASN A 173 -14.50 -17.17 -0.22
CA ASN A 173 -15.88 -16.90 0.21
C ASN A 173 -16.88 -17.07 -0.94
N GLU A 174 -16.53 -17.80 -2.01
CA GLU A 174 -17.39 -18.06 -3.17
C GLU A 174 -17.97 -16.76 -3.76
N PHE A 175 -17.15 -15.71 -3.81
CA PHE A 175 -17.50 -14.35 -4.23
C PHE A 175 -18.74 -13.79 -3.51
N TYR A 176 -19.02 -14.26 -2.29
CA TYR A 176 -20.20 -13.89 -1.50
C TYR A 176 -21.52 -14.11 -2.27
N ASN A 177 -21.58 -15.15 -3.12
CA ASN A 177 -22.72 -15.46 -3.98
C ASN A 177 -23.11 -14.30 -4.94
N ALA A 178 -22.14 -13.45 -5.28
CA ALA A 178 -22.31 -12.37 -6.24
C ALA A 178 -22.23 -12.91 -7.69
N GLN A 179 -23.05 -12.33 -8.56
CA GLN A 179 -23.03 -12.55 -10.00
C GLN A 179 -22.20 -11.51 -10.74
N GLN A 180 -21.86 -10.40 -10.08
CA GLN A 180 -20.92 -9.40 -10.59
C GLN A 180 -20.07 -8.81 -9.47
N LEU A 181 -18.85 -8.38 -9.82
CA LEU A 181 -17.97 -7.61 -8.97
C LEU A 181 -17.83 -6.19 -9.50
N ILE A 182 -18.10 -5.20 -8.65
CA ILE A 182 -18.01 -3.78 -9.02
C ILE A 182 -16.77 -3.18 -8.36
N LEU A 183 -15.82 -2.78 -9.20
CA LEU A 183 -14.53 -2.23 -8.79
C LEU A 183 -14.56 -0.69 -8.89
N ILE A 184 -14.68 -0.02 -7.75
CA ILE A 184 -14.73 1.44 -7.67
C ILE A 184 -13.31 2.00 -7.68
N SER A 185 -13.06 2.98 -8.55
CA SER A 185 -11.71 3.44 -8.89
C SER A 185 -10.91 2.37 -9.65
N ALA A 186 -11.55 1.83 -10.70
CA ALA A 186 -11.00 0.77 -11.56
C ALA A 186 -9.63 1.11 -12.16
N SER A 187 -9.35 2.38 -12.48
CA SER A 187 -8.05 2.82 -12.99
C SER A 187 -6.93 2.91 -11.94
N SER A 188 -7.22 2.64 -10.67
CA SER A 188 -6.16 2.57 -9.65
C SER A 188 -5.26 1.35 -9.86
N LYS A 189 -4.01 1.43 -9.41
CA LYS A 189 -3.05 0.31 -9.53
C LYS A 189 -3.57 -0.97 -8.87
N THR A 190 -4.20 -0.86 -7.69
CA THR A 190 -4.84 -1.99 -7.00
C THR A 190 -6.08 -2.49 -7.74
N GLY A 191 -6.88 -1.58 -8.31
CA GLY A 191 -8.06 -1.94 -9.11
C GLY A 191 -7.70 -2.70 -10.38
N ILE A 192 -6.71 -2.23 -11.13
CA ILE A 192 -6.19 -2.92 -12.32
C ILE A 192 -5.58 -4.27 -11.94
N GLY A 193 -4.82 -4.33 -10.84
CA GLY A 193 -4.26 -5.58 -10.33
C GLY A 193 -5.33 -6.60 -9.98
N LEU A 194 -6.43 -6.17 -9.33
CA LEU A 194 -7.53 -7.07 -8.96
C LEU A 194 -8.29 -7.54 -10.19
N ALA A 195 -8.60 -6.64 -11.12
CA ALA A 195 -9.24 -7.01 -12.39
C ALA A 195 -8.39 -8.02 -13.18
N SER A 196 -7.07 -7.86 -13.18
CA SER A 196 -6.16 -8.84 -13.78
C SER A 196 -6.26 -10.21 -13.13
N CYS A 197 -6.35 -10.30 -11.79
CA CYS A 197 -6.60 -11.56 -11.09
C CYS A 197 -7.96 -12.17 -11.49
N LEU A 198 -9.01 -11.34 -11.54
CA LEU A 198 -10.39 -11.76 -11.86
C LEU A 198 -10.59 -12.15 -13.31
N SER A 199 -9.72 -11.72 -14.24
CA SER A 199 -9.84 -12.05 -15.68
C SER A 199 -9.79 -13.56 -16.01
N LYS A 200 -9.46 -14.40 -15.02
CA LYS A 200 -9.43 -15.85 -15.11
C LYS A 200 -10.63 -16.54 -14.44
N GLU A 201 -11.47 -15.76 -13.77
CA GLU A 201 -12.63 -16.23 -13.02
C GLU A 201 -13.90 -16.10 -13.86
N ASP A 202 -14.90 -16.94 -13.59
CA ASP A 202 -16.22 -16.84 -14.22
C ASP A 202 -17.13 -15.87 -13.44
N ILE A 203 -16.76 -14.59 -13.44
CA ILE A 203 -17.53 -13.52 -12.80
C ILE A 203 -17.51 -12.25 -13.64
N HIS A 204 -18.67 -11.59 -13.76
CA HIS A 204 -18.80 -10.34 -14.51
C HIS A 204 -18.15 -9.18 -13.73
N VAL A 205 -17.12 -8.56 -14.29
CA VAL A 205 -16.35 -7.48 -13.65
C VAL A 205 -16.74 -6.12 -14.24
N VAL A 206 -17.35 -5.28 -13.40
CA VAL A 206 -17.72 -3.90 -13.74
C VAL A 206 -16.68 -2.93 -13.16
N GLY A 207 -16.00 -2.18 -14.03
CA GLY A 207 -15.08 -1.12 -13.63
C GLY A 207 -15.77 0.23 -13.55
N VAL A 208 -15.76 0.87 -12.37
CA VAL A 208 -16.26 2.24 -12.19
C VAL A 208 -15.07 3.22 -12.17
N THR A 209 -15.05 4.19 -13.08
CA THR A 209 -13.94 5.15 -13.16
C THR A 209 -14.36 6.54 -13.65
N SER A 210 -13.43 7.49 -13.74
CA SER A 210 -13.73 8.81 -14.32
C SER A 210 -13.68 8.77 -15.84
N GLU A 211 -14.44 9.62 -16.51
CA GLU A 211 -14.47 9.69 -17.99
C GLU A 211 -13.07 9.75 -18.60
N ARG A 212 -12.19 10.60 -18.06
CA ARG A 212 -10.79 10.74 -18.51
C ARG A 212 -9.97 9.44 -18.42
N ASN A 213 -10.34 8.52 -17.53
CA ASN A 213 -9.61 7.27 -17.29
C ASN A 213 -10.23 6.08 -18.04
N VAL A 214 -11.41 6.23 -18.67
CA VAL A 214 -12.06 5.16 -19.45
C VAL A 214 -11.12 4.59 -20.53
N PRO A 215 -10.39 5.39 -21.33
CA PRO A 215 -9.49 4.84 -22.34
C PRO A 215 -8.40 3.93 -21.74
N LEU A 216 -7.83 4.32 -20.59
CA LEU A 216 -6.83 3.53 -19.87
C LEU A 216 -7.41 2.20 -19.40
N VAL A 217 -8.58 2.23 -18.74
CA VAL A 217 -9.23 1.02 -18.21
C VAL A 217 -9.59 0.06 -19.35
N LYS A 218 -10.13 0.58 -20.46
CA LYS A 218 -10.40 -0.21 -21.68
C LYS A 218 -9.14 -0.88 -22.23
N GLN A 219 -8.02 -0.15 -22.28
CA GLN A 219 -6.75 -0.67 -22.79
C GLN A 219 -6.22 -1.87 -21.99
N THR A 220 -6.58 -1.99 -20.70
CA THR A 220 -6.15 -3.13 -19.88
C THR A 220 -6.77 -4.46 -20.30
N GLY A 221 -7.97 -4.45 -20.88
CA GLY A 221 -8.69 -5.66 -21.30
C GLY A 221 -9.19 -6.55 -20.15
N TYR A 222 -9.19 -6.08 -18.91
CA TYR A 222 -9.56 -6.89 -17.73
C TYR A 222 -10.99 -6.70 -17.21
N TYR A 223 -11.79 -5.85 -17.86
CA TYR A 223 -13.15 -5.51 -17.41
C TYR A 223 -14.16 -5.88 -18.49
N ASP A 224 -15.23 -6.54 -18.11
CA ASP A 224 -16.34 -6.88 -19.01
C ASP A 224 -17.19 -5.64 -19.33
N GLU A 225 -17.33 -4.76 -18.35
CA GLU A 225 -18.10 -3.53 -18.44
C GLU A 225 -17.35 -2.38 -17.78
N ILE A 226 -17.42 -1.19 -18.37
CA ILE A 226 -16.81 0.02 -17.81
C ILE A 226 -17.86 1.12 -17.81
N VAL A 227 -18.12 1.66 -16.62
CA VAL A 227 -19.05 2.77 -16.40
C VAL A 227 -18.32 3.96 -15.79
N THR A 228 -18.77 5.16 -16.11
CA THR A 228 -18.27 6.35 -15.43
C THR A 228 -18.97 6.57 -14.09
N TYR A 229 -18.40 7.40 -13.22
CA TYR A 229 -19.05 7.80 -11.96
C TYR A 229 -20.42 8.47 -12.15
N ASP A 230 -20.67 9.08 -13.32
CA ASP A 230 -21.93 9.75 -13.65
C ASP A 230 -22.94 8.82 -14.34
N GLU A 231 -22.59 7.53 -14.51
CA GLU A 231 -23.38 6.51 -15.21
C GLU A 231 -23.67 5.28 -14.33
N ILE A 232 -23.63 5.45 -13.00
CA ILE A 232 -23.84 4.37 -12.02
C ILE A 232 -25.20 3.68 -12.23
N GLU A 233 -26.22 4.42 -12.66
CA GLU A 233 -27.56 3.91 -12.94
C GLU A 233 -27.60 2.92 -14.12
N LYS A 234 -26.55 2.86 -14.94
CA LYS A 234 -26.45 1.90 -16.05
C LYS A 234 -26.00 0.51 -15.61
N ILE A 235 -25.42 0.39 -14.40
CA ILE A 235 -24.99 -0.90 -13.86
C ILE A 235 -26.20 -1.82 -13.76
N THR A 236 -26.10 -3.02 -14.32
CA THR A 236 -27.21 -3.99 -14.27
C THR A 236 -27.50 -4.39 -12.82
N ARG A 237 -28.77 -4.36 -12.41
CA ARG A 237 -29.19 -4.85 -11.08
C ARG A 237 -29.16 -6.38 -11.04
N ARG A 238 -28.24 -6.93 -10.24
CA ARG A 238 -28.09 -8.36 -9.92
C ARG A 238 -27.20 -8.49 -8.70
N LYS A 239 -27.16 -9.67 -8.07
CA LYS A 239 -26.32 -9.93 -6.89
C LYS A 239 -24.89 -9.46 -7.13
N SER A 240 -24.42 -8.57 -6.29
CA SER A 240 -23.19 -7.81 -6.48
C SER A 240 -22.35 -7.85 -5.23
N ALA A 241 -21.04 -7.85 -5.43
CA ALA A 241 -20.10 -7.47 -4.38
C ALA A 241 -19.26 -6.28 -4.84
N LEU A 242 -18.98 -5.38 -3.91
CA LEU A 242 -18.28 -4.13 -4.18
C LEU A 242 -16.85 -4.18 -3.64
N VAL A 243 -15.92 -3.57 -4.36
CA VAL A 243 -14.58 -3.27 -3.86
C VAL A 243 -14.27 -1.79 -4.13
N ASP A 244 -14.09 -1.01 -3.06
CA ASP A 244 -13.78 0.43 -3.15
C ASP A 244 -12.31 0.74 -2.84
N PHE A 245 -11.57 1.16 -3.87
CA PHE A 245 -10.19 1.61 -3.77
C PHE A 245 -10.04 3.13 -3.57
N ALA A 246 -11.11 3.91 -3.78
CA ALA A 246 -11.12 5.35 -3.56
C ALA A 246 -11.57 5.74 -2.14
N GLY A 247 -12.36 4.89 -1.47
CA GLY A 247 -13.01 5.26 -0.21
C GLY A 247 -13.98 6.44 -0.42
N ASN A 248 -14.65 6.49 -1.56
CA ASN A 248 -15.58 7.57 -1.88
C ASN A 248 -17.00 7.21 -1.45
N HIS A 249 -17.38 7.69 -0.26
CA HIS A 249 -18.68 7.42 0.31
C HIS A 249 -19.86 7.76 -0.62
N SER A 250 -19.82 8.88 -1.37
CA SER A 250 -20.96 9.25 -2.22
C SER A 250 -21.14 8.28 -3.39
N THR A 251 -20.03 7.76 -3.93
CA THR A 251 -20.07 6.75 -4.98
C THR A 251 -20.59 5.42 -4.44
N GLN A 252 -20.12 4.98 -3.26
CA GLN A 252 -20.65 3.77 -2.62
C GLN A 252 -22.16 3.88 -2.37
N LEU A 253 -22.60 5.01 -1.80
CA LEU A 253 -24.01 5.25 -1.53
C LEU A 253 -24.85 5.26 -2.81
N ALA A 254 -24.38 5.89 -3.88
CA ALA A 254 -25.07 5.90 -5.17
C ALA A 254 -25.22 4.49 -5.76
N ILE A 255 -24.17 3.67 -5.70
CA ILE A 255 -24.19 2.28 -6.16
C ILE A 255 -25.15 1.44 -5.31
N GLN A 256 -25.05 1.53 -3.98
CA GLN A 256 -25.91 0.75 -3.08
C GLN A 256 -27.37 1.16 -3.18
N ASN A 257 -27.68 2.45 -3.34
CA ASN A 257 -29.06 2.90 -3.57
C ASN A 257 -29.60 2.42 -4.92
N HIS A 258 -28.75 2.35 -5.95
CA HIS A 258 -29.16 1.85 -7.26
C HIS A 258 -29.39 0.33 -7.26
N LEU A 259 -28.55 -0.44 -6.56
CA LEU A 259 -28.63 -1.89 -6.49
C LEU A 259 -29.59 -2.40 -5.40
N GLU A 260 -29.95 -1.55 -4.44
CA GLU A 260 -30.84 -1.87 -3.33
C GLU A 260 -30.38 -3.14 -2.58
N ASN A 261 -31.23 -4.17 -2.50
CA ASN A 261 -30.96 -5.41 -1.79
C ASN A 261 -30.06 -6.39 -2.56
N GLU A 262 -29.54 -5.99 -3.73
CA GLU A 262 -28.67 -6.84 -4.55
C GLU A 262 -27.18 -6.71 -4.18
N VAL A 263 -26.82 -5.94 -3.15
CA VAL A 263 -25.43 -5.88 -2.67
C VAL A 263 -25.24 -6.92 -1.57
N ASN A 264 -24.50 -7.99 -1.87
CA ASN A 264 -24.23 -9.08 -0.92
C ASN A 264 -23.01 -8.81 -0.02
N PHE A 265 -22.06 -7.99 -0.51
CA PHE A 265 -20.84 -7.70 0.21
C PHE A 265 -20.23 -6.37 -0.23
N ASN A 266 -19.63 -5.65 0.70
CA ASN A 266 -18.95 -4.38 0.43
C ASN A 266 -17.56 -4.36 1.09
N CYS A 267 -16.51 -4.42 0.27
CA CYS A 267 -15.12 -4.36 0.69
C CYS A 267 -14.57 -2.95 0.48
N VAL A 268 -14.18 -2.28 1.57
CA VAL A 268 -13.54 -0.96 1.49
C VAL A 268 -12.04 -1.10 1.77
N VAL A 269 -11.23 -0.77 0.77
CA VAL A 269 -9.76 -0.87 0.82
C VAL A 269 -9.13 0.52 0.94
N GLY A 270 -9.66 1.47 0.17
CA GLY A 270 -9.18 2.86 0.17
C GLY A 270 -9.71 3.66 1.36
N MET A 271 -8.83 4.44 1.99
CA MET A 271 -9.20 5.50 2.92
C MET A 271 -8.61 6.82 2.43
N VAL A 272 -9.35 7.56 1.59
CA VAL A 272 -8.83 8.81 1.00
C VAL A 272 -9.39 10.06 1.69
N ARG A 273 -10.48 10.01 2.49
CA ARG A 273 -11.02 11.23 3.12
C ARG A 273 -11.74 11.03 4.46
N PHE A 274 -11.01 11.11 5.58
CA PHE A 274 -11.61 11.05 6.92
C PHE A 274 -12.44 12.32 7.28
N GLU A 275 -12.11 13.50 6.72
CA GLU A 275 -12.85 14.73 7.03
C GLU A 275 -14.15 14.91 6.23
N SER A 276 -14.27 14.33 5.03
CA SER A 276 -15.45 14.56 4.18
C SER A 276 -16.67 13.73 4.53
N ASP A 277 -16.56 12.79 5.46
CA ASP A 277 -17.65 11.84 5.77
C ASP A 277 -18.43 12.21 7.04
N LYS A 278 -18.00 13.26 7.75
CA LYS A 278 -18.79 13.83 8.87
C LYS A 278 -20.13 14.36 8.35
N GLY A 279 -21.22 13.75 8.80
CA GLY A 279 -22.59 14.15 8.46
C GLY A 279 -23.17 13.49 7.21
N LYS A 280 -22.45 12.56 6.57
CA LYS A 280 -23.02 11.73 5.51
C LYS A 280 -23.92 10.63 6.09
N PRO A 281 -24.98 10.21 5.38
CA PRO A 281 -25.84 9.12 5.82
C PRO A 281 -25.04 7.83 5.95
N ALA A 282 -25.49 6.89 6.78
CA ALA A 282 -24.86 5.58 6.87
C ALA A 282 -24.98 4.86 5.51
N LEU A 283 -23.96 4.10 5.13
CA LEU A 283 -24.09 3.18 4.00
C LEU A 283 -25.11 2.09 4.38
N PRO A 284 -26.02 1.71 3.47
CA PRO A 284 -26.79 0.47 3.60
C PRO A 284 -25.89 -0.70 4.00
N VAL A 285 -26.35 -1.50 4.96
CA VAL A 285 -25.64 -2.71 5.39
C VAL A 285 -26.14 -3.87 4.51
N PRO A 286 -25.23 -4.55 3.79
CA PRO A 286 -25.52 -5.81 3.10
C PRO A 286 -26.08 -6.89 4.04
#